data_AF-A0A832FR39-F1
#
_entry.id   AF-A0A832FR39-F1
#
_cell.length_a   1.000
_cell.length_b   1.000
_cell.length_c   1.000
_cell.angle_alpha   90.00
_cell.angle_beta   90.00
_cell.angle_gamma   90.00
#
_symmetry.space_group_name_H-M   'P 1'
#
loop_
_entity.id
_entity.type
_entity.pdbx_description
1 polymer ?
#
loop_
_entity_poly.entity_id
_entity_poly.type
_entity_poly.pdbx_seq_one_letter_code
_entity_poly.pdbx_strand_id
1 'polypeptide(L)'
;AQQPLNNIVRTTIQALAAVLGGTQSLHTNSFDEALCLPTEESVRVALRTQQIIAYESGVANTVDPLAGSYYVEALTNEMEEKAMEYIQKIDDMGGVIPAIEKGFFQKEIAESAYRYQKEIEEKKRILVGVNEYAIEGEECPVKLLRVDPSVEKKQIERLQKLKRERDNRKVKEALEKLHYAAERDENLMPTIIEAVKAYATLGEIMDVLRKVYGEYKELIII
;
A
#
# COMPACT_ATOMS: atom_id res chain seq x y z
N ALA A 1 6.35 8.48 17.12
CA ALA A 1 7.41 8.74 16.12
C ALA A 1 8.25 9.92 16.60
N GLN A 2 9.57 9.83 16.46
CA GLN A 2 10.54 10.84 16.89
C GLN A 2 11.13 11.55 15.67
N GLN A 3 11.48 12.83 15.79
CA GLN A 3 12.16 13.63 14.75
C GLN A 3 11.59 13.43 13.32
N PRO A 4 10.30 13.72 13.08
CA PRO A 4 9.64 13.41 11.81
C PRO A 4 10.30 14.08 10.60
N LEU A 5 10.94 15.24 10.76
CA LEU A 5 11.63 15.93 9.67
C LEU A 5 12.79 15.12 9.07
N ASN A 6 13.40 14.19 9.83
CA ASN A 6 14.39 13.25 9.28
C ASN A 6 13.80 12.39 8.14
N ASN A 7 12.48 12.19 8.13
CA ASN A 7 11.80 11.44 7.07
C ASN A 7 11.85 12.17 5.73
N ILE A 8 12.01 13.50 5.68
CA ILE A 8 12.21 14.23 4.43
C ILE A 8 13.47 13.71 3.73
N VAL A 9 14.58 13.60 4.47
CA VAL A 9 15.86 13.11 3.93
C VAL A 9 15.75 11.63 3.54
N ARG A 10 15.12 10.80 4.38
CA ARG A 10 14.90 9.37 4.10
C ARG A 10 14.11 9.18 2.80
N THR A 11 12.97 9.87 2.67
CA THR A 11 12.13 9.79 1.47
C THR A 11 12.85 10.31 0.24
N THR A 12 13.67 11.36 0.34
CA THR A 12 14.47 11.86 -0.80
C THR A 12 15.43 10.79 -1.33
N ILE A 13 16.14 10.09 -0.45
CA ILE A 13 17.07 9.01 -0.86
C ILE A 13 16.30 7.84 -1.49
N GLN A 14 15.18 7.44 -0.89
CA GLN A 14 14.33 6.36 -1.40
C GLN A 14 13.71 6.71 -2.76
N ALA A 15 13.21 7.94 -2.92
CA ALA A 15 12.66 8.45 -4.17
C ALA A 15 13.73 8.47 -5.26
N LEU A 16 14.94 8.93 -4.93
CA LEU A 16 16.06 8.93 -5.87
C LEU A 16 16.40 7.51 -6.32
N ALA A 17 16.48 6.55 -5.40
CA ALA A 17 16.70 5.14 -5.74
C ALA A 17 15.61 4.59 -6.67
N ALA A 18 14.35 4.93 -6.44
CA ALA A 18 13.24 4.52 -7.30
C ALA A 18 13.32 5.13 -8.71
N VAL A 19 13.72 6.41 -8.83
CA VAL A 19 13.94 7.06 -10.13
C VAL A 19 15.12 6.44 -10.87
N LEU A 20 16.24 6.20 -10.18
CA LEU A 20 17.41 5.56 -10.77
C LEU A 20 17.13 4.12 -11.20
N GLY A 21 16.27 3.39 -10.46
CA GLY A 21 15.79 2.06 -10.85
C GLY A 21 14.76 2.07 -12.00
N GLY A 22 14.40 3.24 -12.54
CA GLY A 22 13.54 3.35 -13.71
C GLY A 22 12.06 3.06 -13.45
N THR A 23 11.52 3.40 -12.26
CA THR A 23 10.08 3.24 -12.00
C THR A 23 9.20 4.10 -12.93
N GLN A 24 8.02 3.59 -13.30
CA GLN A 24 7.05 4.31 -14.15
C GLN A 24 6.13 5.24 -13.36
N SER A 25 5.94 4.97 -12.06
CA SER A 25 5.12 5.78 -11.17
C SER A 25 5.74 5.75 -9.78
N LEU A 26 5.68 6.87 -9.07
CA LEU A 26 6.29 7.01 -7.75
C LEU A 26 5.34 7.72 -6.78
N HIS A 27 5.15 7.09 -5.63
CA HIS A 27 4.60 7.73 -4.45
C HIS A 27 5.75 8.07 -3.49
N THR A 28 5.71 9.27 -2.92
CA THR A 28 6.65 9.72 -1.91
C THR A 28 5.88 9.98 -0.63
N ASN A 29 6.27 9.29 0.44
CA ASN A 29 5.61 9.43 1.74
C ASN A 29 5.88 10.82 2.33
N SER A 30 4.92 11.32 3.09
CA SER A 30 5.05 12.57 3.83
C SER A 30 5.88 12.37 5.10
N PHE A 31 6.44 13.45 5.65
CA PHE A 31 7.27 13.34 6.85
C PHE A 31 6.49 12.97 8.12
N ASP A 32 5.16 13.09 8.11
CA ASP A 32 4.21 12.75 9.17
C ASP A 32 3.60 11.34 9.05
N GLU A 33 4.12 10.49 8.16
CA GLU A 33 3.64 9.12 7.87
C GLU A 33 3.35 8.28 9.13
N ALA A 34 4.27 8.32 10.12
CA ALA A 34 4.16 7.53 11.33
C ALA A 34 3.26 8.18 12.42
N LEU A 35 2.58 9.29 12.11
CA LEU A 35 1.78 10.06 13.06
C LEU A 35 0.31 10.18 12.64
N CYS A 36 0.04 10.54 11.38
CA CYS A 36 -1.32 10.70 10.88
C CYS A 36 -1.34 10.63 9.35
N LEU A 37 -2.55 10.70 8.78
CA LEU A 37 -2.68 10.97 7.36
C LEU A 37 -2.03 12.32 7.00
N PRO A 38 -1.44 12.45 5.80
CA PRO A 38 -0.71 13.64 5.40
C PRO A 38 -1.53 14.94 5.46
N THR A 39 -0.92 16.00 5.99
CA THR A 39 -1.42 17.37 5.86
C THR A 39 -1.10 17.98 4.50
N GLU A 40 -1.76 19.08 4.12
CA GLU A 40 -1.44 19.77 2.85
C GLU A 40 0.04 20.22 2.80
N GLU A 41 0.59 20.65 3.92
CA GLU A 41 2.00 21.02 4.04
C GLU A 41 2.92 19.81 3.82
N SER A 42 2.64 18.68 4.48
CA SER A 42 3.48 17.49 4.36
C SER A 42 3.42 16.86 2.98
N VAL A 43 2.23 16.80 2.37
CA VAL A 43 2.05 16.37 0.97
C VAL A 43 2.79 17.30 0.01
N ARG A 44 2.78 18.62 0.26
CA ARG A 44 3.50 19.57 -0.58
C ARG A 44 5.01 19.29 -0.56
N VAL A 45 5.57 19.02 0.61
CA VAL A 45 6.99 18.62 0.72
C VAL A 45 7.26 17.34 -0.05
N ALA A 46 6.43 16.30 0.13
CA ALA A 46 6.57 15.05 -0.61
C ALA A 46 6.54 15.25 -2.14
N LEU A 47 5.60 16.07 -2.65
CA LEU A 47 5.54 16.42 -4.06
C LEU A 47 6.78 17.20 -4.52
N ARG A 48 7.28 18.14 -3.71
CA ARG A 48 8.49 18.91 -4.04
C ARG A 48 9.72 18.01 -4.07
N THR A 49 9.81 16.96 -3.25
CA THR A 49 10.88 15.96 -3.34
C THR A 49 10.94 15.34 -4.75
N GLN A 50 9.80 14.92 -5.31
CA GLN A 50 9.78 14.39 -6.68
C GLN A 50 10.17 15.44 -7.73
N GLN A 51 9.68 16.67 -7.59
CA GLN A 51 9.96 17.76 -8.53
C GLN A 51 11.43 18.18 -8.52
N ILE A 52 12.06 18.25 -7.34
CA ILE A 52 13.50 18.54 -7.20
C ILE A 52 14.31 17.42 -7.87
N ILE A 53 13.97 16.16 -7.63
CA ILE A 53 14.64 15.03 -8.31
C ILE A 53 14.47 15.15 -9.83
N ALA A 54 13.25 15.37 -10.31
CA ALA A 54 12.96 15.42 -11.75
C ALA A 54 13.61 16.61 -12.47
N TYR A 55 13.61 17.80 -11.87
CA TYR A 55 13.96 19.04 -12.57
C TYR A 55 15.31 19.65 -12.14
N GLU A 56 15.82 19.33 -10.95
CA GLU A 56 17.05 19.95 -10.42
C GLU A 56 18.22 18.96 -10.30
N SER A 57 17.96 17.67 -10.04
CA SER A 57 19.04 16.71 -9.77
C SER A 57 19.81 16.25 -11.03
N GLY A 58 19.23 16.40 -12.21
CA GLY A 58 19.82 15.97 -13.49
C GLY A 58 19.76 14.47 -13.77
N VAL A 59 19.28 13.63 -12.85
CA VAL A 59 19.26 12.16 -13.03
C VAL A 59 18.29 11.70 -14.11
N ALA A 60 17.30 12.52 -14.46
CA ALA A 60 16.36 12.24 -15.55
C ALA A 60 16.96 12.46 -16.95
N ASN A 61 18.18 13.01 -17.06
CA ASN A 61 18.78 13.36 -18.35
C ASN A 61 19.44 12.17 -19.07
N THR A 62 19.65 11.04 -18.38
CA THR A 62 20.31 9.85 -18.94
C THR A 62 19.50 8.61 -18.55
N VAL A 63 19.26 7.73 -19.50
CA VAL A 63 18.62 6.43 -19.24
C VAL A 63 19.59 5.54 -18.49
N ASP A 64 19.13 4.93 -17.40
CA ASP A 64 19.92 4.05 -16.53
C ASP A 64 21.33 4.59 -16.22
N PRO A 65 21.43 5.70 -15.47
CA PRO A 65 22.72 6.35 -15.19
C PRO A 65 23.64 5.49 -14.30
N LEU A 66 23.17 4.38 -13.74
CA LEU A 66 23.96 3.45 -12.94
C LEU A 66 24.54 2.30 -13.77
N ALA A 67 24.14 2.16 -15.04
CA ALA A 67 24.63 1.14 -15.95
C ALA A 67 26.16 1.09 -16.02
N GLY A 68 26.73 -0.12 -15.90
CA GLY A 68 28.17 -0.35 -15.93
C GLY A 68 28.89 -0.10 -14.60
N SER A 69 28.19 0.33 -13.55
CA SER A 69 28.75 0.36 -12.19
C SER A 69 29.02 -1.07 -11.70
N TYR A 70 30.28 -1.47 -11.59
CA TYR A 70 30.67 -2.82 -11.15
C TYR A 70 29.96 -3.27 -9.87
N TYR A 71 29.76 -2.36 -8.92
CA TYR A 71 29.07 -2.66 -7.67
C TYR A 71 27.57 -2.90 -7.87
N VAL A 72 26.90 -2.02 -8.62
CA VAL A 72 25.46 -2.13 -8.85
C VAL A 72 25.16 -3.36 -9.71
N GLU A 73 25.92 -3.57 -10.79
CA GLU A 73 25.76 -4.74 -11.66
C GLU A 73 25.94 -6.06 -10.89
N ALA A 74 26.93 -6.14 -10.00
CA ALA A 74 27.14 -7.33 -9.17
C ALA A 74 25.96 -7.56 -8.22
N LEU A 75 25.45 -6.51 -7.56
CA LEU A 75 24.28 -6.62 -6.69
C LEU A 75 22.99 -6.94 -7.45
N THR A 76 22.83 -6.44 -8.67
CA THR A 76 21.71 -6.76 -9.55
C THR A 76 21.69 -8.27 -9.83
N ASN A 77 22.83 -8.85 -10.23
CA ASN A 77 22.94 -10.29 -10.48
C ASN A 77 22.69 -11.12 -9.21
N GLU A 78 23.27 -10.73 -8.08
CA GLU A 78 23.06 -11.44 -6.81
C GLU A 78 21.57 -11.41 -6.38
N MET A 79 20.89 -10.28 -6.59
CA MET A 79 19.46 -10.16 -6.27
C MET A 79 18.60 -11.01 -7.21
N GLU A 80 18.92 -11.06 -8.51
CA GLU A 80 18.26 -11.92 -9.49
C GLU A 80 18.40 -13.40 -9.10
N GLU A 81 19.62 -13.87 -8.84
CA GLU A 81 19.90 -15.26 -8.46
C GLU A 81 19.08 -15.66 -7.23
N LYS A 82 19.13 -14.85 -6.16
CA LYS A 82 18.37 -15.11 -4.92
C LYS A 82 16.86 -15.04 -5.12
N ALA A 83 16.36 -14.12 -5.94
CA ALA A 83 14.94 -14.04 -6.25
C ALA A 83 14.47 -15.30 -6.99
N MET A 84 15.26 -15.79 -7.95
CA MET A 84 14.95 -17.02 -8.69
C MET A 84 14.98 -18.26 -7.79
N GLU A 85 15.90 -18.34 -6.81
CA GLU A 85 15.88 -19.40 -5.80
C GLU A 85 14.57 -19.40 -4.99
N TYR A 86 14.08 -18.22 -4.59
CA TYR A 86 12.80 -18.09 -3.89
C TYR A 86 11.61 -18.48 -4.77
N ILE A 87 11.61 -18.08 -6.04
CA ILE A 87 10.57 -18.48 -7.00
C ILE A 87 10.54 -20.01 -7.13
N GLN A 88 11.70 -20.65 -7.30
CA GLN A 88 11.78 -22.11 -7.37
C GLN A 88 11.27 -22.78 -6.09
N LYS A 89 11.65 -22.26 -4.90
CA LYS A 89 11.14 -22.75 -3.62
C LYS A 89 9.61 -22.67 -3.54
N ILE A 90 9.00 -21.60 -4.06
CA ILE A 90 7.54 -21.44 -4.12
C ILE A 90 6.91 -22.44 -5.09
N ASP A 91 7.51 -22.64 -6.26
CA ASP A 91 7.05 -23.61 -7.25
C ASP A 91 7.09 -25.05 -6.71
N ASP A 92 8.16 -25.42 -6.01
CA ASP A 92 8.30 -26.73 -5.34
C ASP A 92 7.24 -26.95 -4.25
N MET A 93 6.69 -25.88 -3.69
CA MET A 93 5.59 -25.94 -2.71
C MET A 93 4.21 -26.11 -3.35
N GLY A 94 4.12 -26.09 -4.69
CA GLY A 94 2.89 -26.15 -5.48
C GLY A 94 2.43 -24.78 -6.01
N GLY A 95 3.29 -23.77 -5.96
CA GLY A 95 2.99 -22.40 -6.39
C GLY A 95 2.45 -21.51 -5.27
N VAL A 96 2.03 -20.30 -5.64
CA VAL A 96 1.68 -19.22 -4.69
C VAL A 96 0.49 -19.57 -3.81
N ILE A 97 -0.59 -20.16 -4.35
CA ILE A 97 -1.81 -20.45 -3.57
C ILE A 97 -1.52 -21.46 -2.46
N PRO A 98 -0.93 -22.65 -2.72
CA PRO A 98 -0.56 -23.57 -1.65
C PRO A 98 0.46 -22.99 -0.66
N ALA A 99 1.37 -22.12 -1.12
CA ALA A 99 2.31 -21.44 -0.22
C ALA A 99 1.62 -20.47 0.74
N ILE A 100 0.59 -19.73 0.30
CA ILE A 100 -0.25 -18.89 1.15
C ILE A 100 -1.02 -19.74 2.17
N GLU A 101 -1.65 -20.85 1.73
CA GLU A 101 -2.41 -21.74 2.60
C GLU A 101 -1.54 -22.39 3.69
N LYS A 102 -0.27 -22.67 3.37
CA LYS A 102 0.73 -23.17 4.31
C LYS A 102 1.33 -22.08 5.21
N GLY A 103 0.96 -20.81 5.01
CA GLY A 103 1.46 -19.70 5.81
C GLY A 103 2.91 -19.29 5.54
N PHE A 104 3.47 -19.70 4.40
CA PHE A 104 4.89 -19.53 4.09
C PHE A 104 5.29 -18.05 4.06
N PHE A 105 4.56 -17.23 3.30
CA PHE A 105 4.88 -15.82 3.15
C PHE A 105 4.73 -15.04 4.46
N GLN A 106 3.66 -15.31 5.22
CA GLN A 106 3.39 -14.68 6.51
C GLN A 106 4.54 -14.96 7.49
N LYS A 107 5.00 -16.23 7.54
CA LYS A 107 6.11 -16.63 8.39
C LYS A 107 7.43 -15.95 7.99
N GLU A 108 7.81 -15.99 6.71
CA GLU A 108 9.06 -15.37 6.22
C GLU A 108 9.07 -13.85 6.47
N ILE A 109 7.94 -13.17 6.24
CA ILE A 109 7.79 -11.73 6.53
C ILE A 109 7.90 -11.47 8.04
N ALA A 110 7.24 -12.27 8.88
CA ALA A 110 7.27 -12.11 10.34
C ALA A 110 8.68 -12.36 10.91
N GLU A 111 9.39 -13.39 10.43
CA GLU A 111 10.77 -13.68 10.83
C GLU A 111 11.72 -12.55 10.42
N SER A 112 11.58 -12.02 9.21
CA SER A 112 12.35 -10.88 8.73
C SER A 112 12.09 -9.62 9.56
N ALA A 113 10.82 -9.33 9.87
CA ALA A 113 10.43 -8.21 10.72
C ALA A 113 10.96 -8.35 12.15
N TYR A 114 10.88 -9.56 12.73
CA TYR A 114 11.43 -9.85 14.06
C TYR A 114 12.95 -9.64 14.10
N ARG A 115 13.68 -10.15 13.10
CA ARG A 115 15.13 -9.93 12.98
C ARG A 115 15.46 -8.45 12.85
N TYR A 116 14.73 -7.72 12.01
CA TYR A 116 14.91 -6.27 11.84
C TYR A 116 14.70 -5.51 13.15
N GLN A 117 13.63 -5.83 13.88
CA GLN A 117 13.35 -5.21 15.19
C GLN A 117 14.46 -5.51 16.20
N LYS A 118 14.93 -6.77 16.25
CA LYS A 118 16.04 -7.17 17.11
C LYS A 118 17.35 -6.44 16.77
N GLU A 119 17.66 -6.25 15.49
CA GLU A 119 18.83 -5.47 15.06
C GLU A 119 18.78 -4.01 15.54
N ILE A 120 17.58 -3.41 15.57
CA ILE A 120 17.37 -2.05 16.08
C ILE A 120 17.58 -1.99 17.60
N GLU A 121 16.99 -2.94 18.34
CA GLU A 121 17.10 -3.01 19.80
C GLU A 121 18.53 -3.27 20.26
N GLU A 122 19.23 -4.15 19.55
CA GLU A 122 20.65 -4.46 19.79
C GLU A 122 21.60 -3.38 19.25
N LYS A 123 21.08 -2.31 18.63
CA LYS A 123 21.85 -1.24 17.96
C LYS A 123 22.84 -1.72 16.89
N LYS A 124 22.61 -2.91 16.33
CA LYS A 124 23.30 -3.38 15.12
C LYS A 124 22.86 -2.59 13.89
N ARG A 125 21.62 -2.10 13.92
CA ARG A 125 21.06 -1.18 12.93
C ARG A 125 20.72 0.14 13.61
N ILE A 126 21.36 1.20 13.15
CA ILE A 126 21.14 2.54 13.68
C ILE A 126 19.94 3.19 13.00
N LEU A 127 19.01 3.70 13.80
CA LEU A 127 17.86 4.49 13.39
C LEU A 127 17.94 5.88 14.04
N VAL A 128 18.43 6.85 13.26
CA VAL A 128 18.68 8.23 13.71
C VAL A 128 17.40 8.88 14.27
N GLY A 129 17.51 9.43 15.48
CA GLY A 129 16.40 10.02 16.23
C GLY A 129 15.56 9.02 17.01
N VAL A 130 15.85 7.71 16.93
CA VAL A 130 15.10 6.66 17.63
C VAL A 130 15.99 5.91 18.63
N ASN A 131 16.97 5.13 18.16
CA ASN A 131 17.88 4.37 19.05
C ASN A 131 19.26 5.03 19.22
N GLU A 132 19.60 5.97 18.34
CA GLU A 132 20.77 6.83 18.41
C GLU A 132 20.42 8.26 17.99
N TYR A 133 21.15 9.23 18.54
CA TYR A 133 20.89 10.66 18.32
C TYR A 133 19.46 11.09 18.69
N ALA A 134 18.85 10.38 19.65
CA ALA A 134 17.55 10.74 20.19
C ALA A 134 17.67 12.01 21.05
N ILE A 135 16.66 12.87 20.96
CA ILE A 135 16.55 14.09 21.78
C ILE A 135 15.40 13.85 22.76
N GLU A 136 15.71 13.89 24.06
CA GLU A 136 14.69 13.76 25.11
C GLU A 136 13.85 15.04 25.20
N GLY A 137 12.54 14.89 25.35
CA GLY A 137 11.62 16.02 25.58
C GLY A 137 11.33 16.89 24.34
N GLU A 138 11.72 16.46 23.14
CA GLU A 138 11.39 17.19 21.90
C GLU A 138 9.88 17.12 21.63
N GLU A 139 9.22 18.29 21.58
CA GLU A 139 7.83 18.38 21.14
C GLU A 139 7.75 18.08 19.64
N CYS A 140 6.74 17.31 19.22
CA CYS A 140 6.51 17.05 17.81
C CYS A 140 6.13 18.36 17.10
N PRO A 141 6.97 18.89 16.18
CA PRO A 141 6.74 20.20 15.58
C PRO A 141 5.61 20.20 14.55
N VAL A 142 5.01 19.04 14.28
CA VAL A 142 4.09 18.82 13.17
C VAL A 142 2.64 18.93 13.61
N LYS A 143 1.85 19.70 12.87
CA LYS A 143 0.38 19.73 13.02
C LYS A 143 -0.22 18.43 12.52
N LEU A 144 -0.95 17.72 13.38
CA LEU A 144 -1.57 16.46 13.01
C LEU A 144 -2.91 16.69 12.31
N LEU A 145 -3.14 16.00 11.20
CA LEU A 145 -4.46 15.95 10.58
C LEU A 145 -5.41 15.14 11.48
N ARG A 146 -6.55 15.74 11.80
CA ARG A 146 -7.67 15.04 12.45
C ARG A 146 -8.86 15.02 11.52
N VAL A 147 -9.38 13.83 11.25
CA VAL A 147 -10.59 13.67 10.45
C VAL A 147 -11.79 14.15 11.27
N ASP A 148 -12.58 15.04 10.69
CA ASP A 148 -13.79 15.56 11.33
C ASP A 148 -14.85 14.45 11.47
N PRO A 149 -15.31 14.12 12.69
CA PRO A 149 -16.37 13.13 12.90
C PRO A 149 -17.68 13.46 12.17
N SER A 150 -17.90 14.72 11.78
CA SER A 150 -19.07 15.13 10.98
C SER A 150 -19.13 14.46 9.61
N VAL A 151 -17.99 13.99 9.08
CA VAL A 151 -17.91 13.29 7.79
C VAL A 151 -18.76 12.02 7.79
N GLU A 152 -18.75 11.26 8.89
CA GLU A 152 -19.56 10.04 9.03
C GLU A 152 -21.06 10.37 8.91
N LYS A 153 -21.52 11.38 9.67
CA LYS A 153 -22.93 11.81 9.64
C LYS A 153 -23.35 12.25 8.24
N LYS A 154 -22.55 13.08 7.58
CA LYS A 154 -22.79 13.53 6.20
C LYS A 154 -22.86 12.35 5.23
N GLN A 155 -22.01 11.34 5.40
CA GLN A 155 -22.00 10.17 4.53
C GLN A 155 -23.24 9.29 4.74
N ILE A 156 -23.70 9.12 5.99
CA ILE A 156 -24.96 8.43 6.31
C ILE A 156 -26.14 9.16 5.66
N GLU A 157 -26.23 10.48 5.81
CA GLU A 157 -27.30 11.29 5.21
C GLU A 157 -27.32 11.16 3.68
N ARG A 158 -26.15 11.23 3.02
CA ARG A 158 -26.02 11.02 1.57
C ARG A 158 -26.48 9.63 1.16
N LEU A 159 -26.10 8.60 1.90
CA LEU A 159 -26.48 7.22 1.62
C LEU A 159 -28.00 7.02 1.75
N GLN A 160 -28.60 7.56 2.80
CA GLN A 160 -30.05 7.49 3.00
C GLN A 160 -30.79 8.25 1.90
N LYS A 161 -30.32 9.43 1.52
CA LYS A 161 -30.89 10.20 0.40
C LYS A 161 -30.81 9.41 -0.91
N LEU A 162 -29.64 8.85 -1.22
CA LEU A 162 -29.44 8.01 -2.41
C LEU A 162 -30.44 6.85 -2.46
N LYS A 163 -30.61 6.12 -1.35
CA LYS A 163 -31.54 4.97 -1.29
C LYS A 163 -33.01 5.39 -1.45
N ARG A 164 -33.38 6.60 -1.03
CA ARG A 164 -34.74 7.15 -1.22
C ARG A 164 -35.02 7.58 -2.66
N GLU A 165 -34.03 8.16 -3.33
CA GLU A 165 -34.22 8.81 -4.64
C GLU A 165 -33.96 7.88 -5.83
N ARG A 166 -33.13 6.85 -5.66
CA ARG A 166 -32.80 5.91 -6.75
C ARG A 166 -33.99 5.01 -7.12
N ASP A 167 -33.94 4.46 -8.33
CA ASP A 167 -34.85 3.41 -8.79
C ASP A 167 -34.50 2.08 -8.11
N ASN A 168 -35.15 1.81 -6.97
CA ASN A 168 -34.91 0.60 -6.19
C ASN A 168 -35.29 -0.68 -6.93
N ARG A 169 -36.18 -0.62 -7.94
CA ARG A 169 -36.51 -1.79 -8.76
C ARG A 169 -35.35 -2.13 -9.68
N LYS A 170 -34.78 -1.14 -10.38
CA LYS A 170 -33.59 -1.34 -11.23
C LYS A 170 -32.38 -1.82 -10.43
N VAL A 171 -32.18 -1.30 -9.22
CA VAL A 171 -31.11 -1.78 -8.33
C VAL A 171 -31.30 -3.26 -8.01
N LYS A 172 -32.52 -3.66 -7.62
CA LYS A 172 -32.82 -5.05 -7.30
C LYS A 172 -32.58 -5.97 -8.50
N GLU A 173 -33.06 -5.59 -9.69
CA GLU A 173 -32.86 -6.33 -10.94
C GLU A 173 -31.36 -6.47 -11.27
N ALA A 174 -30.58 -5.39 -11.13
CA ALA A 174 -29.14 -5.42 -11.39
C ALA A 174 -28.37 -6.29 -10.38
N LEU A 175 -28.75 -6.25 -9.10
CA LEU A 175 -28.15 -7.08 -8.05
C LEU A 175 -28.52 -8.56 -8.21
N GLU A 176 -29.73 -8.88 -8.65
CA GLU A 176 -30.14 -10.25 -8.99
C GLU A 176 -29.34 -10.80 -10.16
N LYS A 177 -29.12 -10.00 -11.22
CA LYS A 177 -28.22 -10.41 -12.32
C LYS A 177 -26.81 -10.70 -11.84
N LEU A 178 -26.26 -9.84 -10.97
CA LEU A 178 -24.94 -10.06 -10.37
C LEU A 178 -24.89 -11.37 -9.57
N HIS A 179 -25.94 -11.66 -8.80
CA HIS A 179 -26.05 -12.91 -8.05
C HIS A 179 -25.99 -14.13 -8.97
N TYR A 180 -26.81 -14.14 -10.03
CA TYR A 180 -26.82 -15.25 -10.99
C TYR A 180 -25.51 -15.40 -11.76
N ALA A 181 -24.87 -14.28 -12.13
CA ALA A 181 -23.55 -14.32 -12.77
C ALA A 181 -22.50 -14.93 -11.83
N ALA A 182 -22.54 -14.58 -10.54
CA ALA A 182 -21.65 -15.15 -9.52
C ALA A 182 -21.89 -16.65 -9.29
N GLU A 183 -23.14 -17.10 -9.22
CA GLU A 183 -23.45 -18.54 -9.09
C GLU A 183 -23.02 -19.37 -10.30
N ARG A 184 -22.98 -18.77 -11.48
CA ARG A 184 -22.62 -19.44 -12.75
C ARG A 184 -21.15 -19.32 -13.12
N ASP A 185 -20.34 -18.68 -12.27
CA ASP A 185 -18.94 -18.39 -12.56
C ASP A 185 -18.74 -17.62 -13.88
N GLU A 186 -19.67 -16.69 -14.17
CA GLU A 186 -19.61 -15.82 -15.34
C GLU A 186 -18.79 -14.55 -15.04
N ASN A 187 -18.38 -13.82 -16.08
CA ASN A 187 -17.70 -12.54 -15.90
C ASN A 187 -18.60 -11.53 -15.16
N LEU A 188 -18.19 -11.14 -13.95
CA LEU A 188 -18.97 -10.26 -13.09
C LEU A 188 -18.91 -8.78 -13.50
N MET A 189 -17.85 -8.35 -14.19
CA MET A 189 -17.61 -6.93 -14.45
C MET A 189 -18.77 -6.21 -15.14
N PRO A 190 -19.40 -6.77 -16.20
CA PRO A 190 -20.59 -6.15 -16.81
C PRO A 190 -21.72 -5.94 -15.79
N THR A 191 -22.02 -6.93 -14.95
CA THR A 191 -23.10 -6.85 -13.96
C THR A 191 -22.79 -5.90 -12.81
N ILE A 192 -21.52 -5.78 -12.40
CA ILE A 192 -21.07 -4.78 -11.43
C ILE A 192 -21.26 -3.37 -12.00
N ILE A 193 -20.90 -3.14 -13.27
CA ILE A 193 -21.09 -1.84 -13.93
C ILE A 193 -22.59 -1.50 -14.01
N GLU A 194 -23.45 -2.46 -14.35
CA GLU A 194 -24.91 -2.26 -14.33
C GLU A 194 -25.41 -1.88 -12.93
N ALA A 195 -24.97 -2.59 -11.89
CA ALA A 195 -25.36 -2.30 -10.51
C ALA A 195 -24.93 -0.90 -10.05
N VAL A 196 -23.69 -0.50 -10.35
CA VAL A 196 -23.18 0.84 -10.02
C VAL A 196 -23.93 1.92 -10.80
N LYS A 197 -24.24 1.72 -12.09
CA LYS A 197 -25.06 2.65 -12.89
C LYS A 197 -26.50 2.76 -12.38
N ALA A 198 -27.03 1.69 -11.78
CA ALA A 198 -28.32 1.71 -11.08
C ALA A 198 -28.24 2.37 -9.69
N TYR A 199 -27.07 2.84 -9.25
CA TYR A 199 -26.81 3.38 -7.91
C TYR A 199 -26.92 2.35 -6.78
N ALA A 200 -26.59 1.08 -7.04
CA ALA A 200 -26.28 0.12 -5.99
C ALA A 200 -25.05 0.58 -5.20
N THR A 201 -25.06 0.34 -3.89
CA THR A 201 -23.93 0.74 -3.03
C THR A 201 -22.86 -0.34 -3.02
N LEU A 202 -21.63 0.02 -2.62
CA LEU A 202 -20.54 -0.94 -2.43
C LEU A 202 -20.96 -2.08 -1.50
N GLY A 203 -21.61 -1.75 -0.37
CA GLY A 203 -22.10 -2.74 0.57
C GLY A 203 -23.12 -3.70 -0.05
N GLU A 204 -24.09 -3.20 -0.83
CA GLU A 204 -25.11 -4.04 -1.47
C GLU A 204 -24.51 -5.00 -2.52
N ILE A 205 -23.53 -4.53 -3.29
CA ILE A 205 -22.79 -5.35 -4.25
C ILE A 205 -22.01 -6.44 -3.51
N MET A 206 -21.28 -6.07 -2.46
CA MET A 206 -20.48 -7.01 -1.66
C MET A 206 -21.36 -8.01 -0.91
N ASP A 207 -22.54 -7.61 -0.43
CA ASP A 207 -23.50 -8.50 0.23
C ASP A 207 -24.03 -9.59 -0.71
N VAL A 208 -24.21 -9.28 -2.00
CA VAL A 208 -24.55 -10.28 -3.02
C VAL A 208 -23.42 -11.28 -3.19
N LEU A 209 -22.18 -10.80 -3.35
CA LEU A 209 -21.01 -11.68 -3.54
C LEU A 209 -20.73 -12.53 -2.29
N ARG A 210 -20.92 -11.98 -1.09
CA ARG A 210 -20.78 -12.72 0.17
C ARG A 210 -21.75 -13.89 0.28
N LYS A 211 -22.98 -13.75 -0.24
CA LYS A 211 -23.96 -14.85 -0.21
C LYS A 211 -23.53 -16.04 -1.07
N VAL A 212 -22.79 -15.79 -2.14
CA VAL A 212 -22.32 -16.84 -3.06
C VAL A 212 -20.97 -17.40 -2.61
N TYR A 213 -20.00 -16.54 -2.27
CA TYR A 213 -18.61 -16.93 -2.00
C TYR A 213 -18.25 -17.03 -0.51
N GLY A 214 -19.09 -16.51 0.39
CA GLY A 214 -18.78 -16.40 1.81
C GLY A 214 -17.80 -15.27 2.12
N GLU A 215 -17.15 -15.35 3.28
CA GLU A 215 -16.10 -14.44 3.71
C GLU A 215 -14.82 -15.21 3.96
N TYR A 216 -13.69 -14.62 3.55
CA TYR A 216 -12.39 -15.17 3.90
C TYR A 216 -12.15 -15.07 5.41
N LYS A 217 -11.59 -16.14 5.98
CA LYS A 217 -11.12 -16.17 7.37
C LYS A 217 -9.64 -16.52 7.35
N GLU A 218 -8.85 -15.65 7.95
CA GLU A 218 -7.42 -15.86 8.03
C GLU A 218 -7.09 -17.08 8.89
N LEU A 219 -6.21 -17.93 8.37
CA LEU A 219 -5.61 -19.01 9.15
C LEU A 219 -4.57 -18.38 10.07
N ILE A 220 -4.85 -18.33 11.38
CA ILE A 220 -3.87 -17.85 12.36
C ILE A 220 -2.70 -18.84 12.37
N ILE A 221 -1.58 -18.44 11.79
CA ILE A 221 -0.32 -19.17 11.85
C ILE A 221 0.40 -18.67 13.10
N ILE A 222 0.45 -19.52 14.14
CA ILE A 222 1.21 -19.30 15.39
C ILE A 222 2.65 -19.71 15.18
#